data_AF-F2N7J7-F1
#
_entry.id   AF-F2N7J7-F1
#
_cell.length_a   1.000
_cell.length_b   1.000
_cell.length_c   1.000
_cell.angle_alpha   90.00
_cell.angle_beta   90.00
_cell.angle_gamma   90.00
#
_symmetry.space_group_name_H-M   'P 1'
#
loop_
_entity.id
_entity.type
_entity.pdbx_description
1 polymer ?
#
loop_
_entity_poly.entity_id
_entity_poly.type
_entity_poly.pdbx_seq_one_letter_code
_entity_poly.pdbx_strand_id
1 'polypeptide(L)'
;MRSNAWLVVAVASLAVFALLLLDVLQGDVIRIDSGAYRLFVQAIRSDALTVVMRSFSALSEPVVLAVMLLVLAAFAPGRRPGWCCAVNLALVGVLNHVIKVLVCRARPEGFRLAVESGFSFPSAHSMVAMAFFGLIIWLIWHYQRDRILRWLLCAGFCLVIVMIGVSRIYLGVHFATDVLGGFFLSLAWLALYTRFAVPVFLGDAPMPAAR
;
A
#
# COMPACT_ATOMS: atom_id res chain seq x y z
N MET A 1 4.54 25.65 12.16
CA MET A 1 4.97 24.36 12.79
C MET A 1 4.27 23.10 12.24
N ARG A 2 3.09 23.17 11.58
CA ARG A 2 2.41 21.98 11.01
C ARG A 2 3.01 21.41 9.71
N SER A 3 3.93 22.14 9.05
CA SER A 3 4.61 21.74 7.79
C SER A 3 5.53 20.52 7.93
N ASN A 4 5.99 20.20 9.15
CA ASN A 4 7.03 19.19 9.35
C ASN A 4 6.47 17.79 9.62
N ALA A 5 5.18 17.64 9.95
CA ALA A 5 4.61 16.34 10.31
C ALA A 5 4.69 15.32 9.17
N TRP A 6 4.35 15.73 7.94
CA TRP A 6 4.46 14.85 6.76
C TRP A 6 5.90 14.51 6.41
N LEU A 7 6.84 15.45 6.62
CA LEU A 7 8.27 15.18 6.45
C LEU A 7 8.78 14.19 7.51
N VAL A 8 8.34 14.33 8.77
CA VAL A 8 8.67 13.38 9.84
C VAL A 8 8.12 11.99 9.52
N VAL A 9 6.87 11.89 9.06
CA VAL A 9 6.28 10.61 8.62
C VAL A 9 7.09 10.02 7.46
N ALA A 10 7.46 10.83 6.47
CA ALA A 10 8.26 10.36 5.34
C ALA A 10 9.64 9.85 5.79
N VAL A 11 10.36 10.61 6.60
CA VAL A 11 11.69 10.23 7.11
C VAL A 11 11.62 9.00 8.00
N ALA A 12 10.66 8.94 8.93
CA ALA A 12 10.48 7.77 9.78
C ALA A 12 10.13 6.51 8.97
N SER A 13 9.27 6.64 7.96
CA SER A 13 8.90 5.52 7.09
C SER A 13 10.08 5.06 6.22
N LEU A 14 10.87 6.00 5.69
CA LEU A 14 12.10 5.66 4.95
C LEU A 14 13.16 5.02 5.84
N ALA A 15 13.29 5.44 7.10
CA ALA A 15 14.19 4.81 8.05
C ALA A 15 13.80 3.35 8.31
N VAL A 16 12.51 3.09 8.58
CA VAL A 16 12.01 1.71 8.75
C VAL A 16 12.19 0.89 7.47
N PHE A 17 11.88 1.46 6.31
CA PHE A 17 12.12 0.79 5.02
C PHE A 17 13.60 0.46 4.81
N ALA A 18 14.51 1.38 5.13
CA ALA A 18 15.95 1.17 5.00
C ALA A 18 16.44 0.04 5.92
N LEU A 19 15.96 -0.02 7.16
CA LEU A 19 16.28 -1.12 8.08
C LEU A 19 15.81 -2.46 7.51
N LEU A 20 14.55 -2.54 7.04
CA LEU A 20 14.03 -3.76 6.41
C LEU A 20 14.81 -4.14 5.14
N LEU A 21 15.22 -3.16 4.33
CA LEU A 21 16.02 -3.38 3.14
C LEU A 21 17.41 -3.92 3.50
N LEU A 22 18.06 -3.38 4.54
CA LEU A 22 19.35 -3.88 5.01
C LEU A 22 19.24 -5.34 5.48
N ASP A 23 18.22 -5.68 6.26
CA ASP A 23 17.96 -7.06 6.69
C ASP A 23 17.78 -7.99 5.47
N VAL A 24 17.04 -7.53 4.45
CA VAL A 24 16.81 -8.29 3.22
C VAL A 24 18.10 -8.49 2.42
N LEU A 25 18.95 -7.47 2.32
CA LEU A 25 20.21 -7.54 1.57
C LEU A 25 21.28 -8.37 2.28
N GLN A 26 21.25 -8.43 3.62
CA GLN A 26 22.16 -9.28 4.41
C GLN A 26 21.85 -10.76 4.27
N GLY A 27 20.63 -11.12 3.84
CA GLY A 27 20.24 -12.51 3.59
C GLY A 27 20.04 -13.35 4.85
N ASP A 28 20.02 -12.73 6.02
CA ASP A 28 19.80 -13.42 7.28
C ASP A 28 18.39 -14.01 7.38
N VAL A 29 18.25 -15.08 8.16
CA VAL A 29 16.93 -15.65 8.47
C VAL A 29 16.12 -14.63 9.26
N ILE A 30 15.30 -13.85 8.55
CA ILE A 30 14.49 -12.82 9.18
C ILE A 30 13.39 -13.51 10.00
N ARG A 31 13.50 -13.41 11.32
CA ARG A 31 12.57 -14.05 12.27
C ARG A 31 11.10 -13.72 12.00
N ILE A 32 10.83 -12.51 11.52
CA ILE A 32 9.46 -12.08 11.19
C ILE A 32 8.92 -12.82 9.97
N ASP A 33 9.75 -13.12 8.97
CA ASP A 33 9.34 -13.81 7.75
C ASP A 33 8.97 -15.26 8.04
N SER A 34 9.82 -15.96 8.79
CA SER A 34 9.55 -17.35 9.20
C SER A 34 8.37 -17.46 10.18
N GLY A 35 8.24 -16.51 11.11
CA GLY A 35 7.09 -16.44 12.02
C GLY A 35 5.77 -16.24 11.28
N ALA A 36 5.74 -15.27 10.35
CA ALA A 36 4.55 -14.99 9.55
C ALA A 36 4.21 -16.14 8.59
N TYR A 37 5.21 -16.77 7.97
CA TYR A 37 4.98 -17.95 7.14
C TYR A 37 4.34 -19.09 7.95
N ARG A 38 4.88 -19.43 9.12
CA ARG A 38 4.29 -20.48 9.98
C ARG A 38 2.83 -20.16 10.35
N LEU A 39 2.53 -18.93 10.73
CA LEU A 39 1.17 -18.53 11.09
C LEU A 39 0.22 -18.55 9.88
N PHE A 40 0.53 -17.77 8.85
CA PHE A 40 -0.41 -17.49 7.75
C PHE A 40 -0.44 -18.59 6.70
N VAL A 41 0.67 -19.31 6.49
CA VAL A 41 0.77 -20.37 5.47
C VAL A 41 0.53 -21.75 6.07
N GLN A 42 1.10 -22.06 7.24
CA GLN A 42 1.02 -23.42 7.78
C GLN A 42 -0.13 -23.62 8.77
N ALA A 43 -0.45 -22.62 9.60
CA ALA A 43 -1.40 -22.82 10.71
C ALA A 43 -2.87 -22.49 10.37
N ILE A 44 -3.13 -21.40 9.64
CA ILE A 44 -4.51 -20.88 9.50
C ILE A 44 -5.16 -21.10 8.13
N ARG A 45 -4.44 -21.68 7.16
CA ARG A 45 -4.99 -21.85 5.80
C ARG A 45 -6.22 -22.76 5.81
N SER A 46 -7.28 -22.30 5.14
CA SER A 46 -8.48 -23.09 4.86
C SER A 46 -9.11 -22.63 3.54
N ASP A 47 -9.97 -23.44 2.94
CA ASP A 47 -10.61 -23.09 1.66
C ASP A 47 -11.46 -21.81 1.77
N ALA A 48 -12.26 -21.71 2.83
CA ALA A 48 -13.09 -20.53 3.09
C ALA A 48 -12.24 -19.26 3.28
N LEU A 49 -11.18 -19.34 4.08
CA LEU A 49 -10.30 -18.19 4.31
C LEU A 49 -9.50 -17.84 3.05
N THR A 50 -9.18 -18.82 2.21
CA THR A 50 -8.49 -18.60 0.93
C THR A 50 -9.35 -17.77 -0.03
N VAL A 51 -10.66 -18.00 -0.09
CA VAL A 51 -11.57 -17.15 -0.87
C VAL A 51 -11.51 -15.71 -0.38
N VAL A 52 -11.59 -15.49 0.94
CA VAL A 52 -11.51 -14.15 1.54
C VAL A 52 -10.18 -13.46 1.22
N MET A 53 -9.05 -14.16 1.39
CA MET A 53 -7.72 -13.62 1.13
C MET A 53 -7.51 -13.30 -0.35
N ARG A 54 -8.01 -14.15 -1.27
CA ARG A 54 -7.98 -13.86 -2.71
C ARG A 54 -8.80 -12.61 -3.05
N SER A 55 -9.98 -12.44 -2.44
CA SER A 55 -10.81 -11.25 -2.65
C SER A 55 -10.11 -9.96 -2.19
N PHE A 56 -9.45 -9.97 -1.03
CA PHE A 56 -8.65 -8.83 -0.60
C PHE A 56 -7.48 -8.58 -1.54
N SER A 57 -6.73 -9.61 -1.92
CA SER A 57 -5.62 -9.47 -2.86
C SER A 57 -6.08 -8.87 -4.19
N ALA A 58 -7.24 -9.29 -4.70
CA ALA A 58 -7.79 -8.83 -5.96
C ALA A 58 -8.04 -7.30 -6.01
N LEU A 59 -8.25 -6.65 -4.85
CA LEU A 59 -8.44 -5.20 -4.78
C LEU A 59 -7.21 -4.40 -5.23
N SER A 60 -6.03 -5.02 -5.28
CA SER A 60 -4.80 -4.40 -5.80
C SER A 60 -4.41 -4.88 -7.20
N GLU A 61 -5.27 -5.68 -7.85
CA GLU A 61 -5.03 -6.10 -9.23
C GLU A 61 -5.24 -4.92 -10.19
N PRO A 62 -4.41 -4.80 -11.26
CA PRO A 62 -4.49 -3.67 -12.19
C PRO A 62 -5.88 -3.44 -12.78
N VAL A 63 -6.61 -4.51 -13.09
CA VAL A 63 -7.97 -4.45 -13.65
C VAL A 63 -8.94 -3.84 -12.64
N VAL A 64 -8.89 -4.26 -11.38
CA VAL A 64 -9.79 -3.75 -10.34
C VAL A 64 -9.48 -2.28 -10.05
N LEU A 65 -8.20 -1.91 -9.98
CA LEU A 65 -7.78 -0.52 -9.80
C LEU A 65 -8.19 0.37 -10.97
N ALA A 66 -8.10 -0.13 -12.20
CA ALA A 66 -8.58 0.59 -13.38
C ALA A 66 -10.09 0.85 -13.29
N VAL A 67 -10.89 -0.15 -12.90
CA VAL A 67 -12.33 0.02 -12.67
C VAL A 67 -12.58 1.05 -11.55
N MET A 68 -11.84 0.98 -10.44
CA MET A 68 -11.97 1.95 -9.35
C MET A 68 -11.61 3.38 -9.78
N LEU A 69 -10.59 3.55 -10.64
CA LEU A 69 -10.25 4.84 -11.24
C LEU A 69 -11.37 5.36 -12.15
N LEU A 70 -12.00 4.49 -12.94
CA LEU A 70 -13.15 4.87 -13.78
C LEU A 70 -14.34 5.31 -12.92
N VAL A 71 -14.63 4.60 -11.83
CA VAL A 71 -15.65 4.98 -10.86
C VAL A 71 -15.31 6.34 -10.25
N LEU A 72 -14.07 6.55 -9.81
CA LEU A 72 -13.65 7.86 -9.29
C LEU A 72 -13.77 8.96 -10.35
N ALA A 73 -13.40 8.70 -11.60
CA ALA A 73 -13.53 9.67 -12.68
C ALA A 73 -15.00 10.01 -13.02
N ALA A 74 -15.92 9.06 -12.84
CA ALA A 74 -17.34 9.23 -13.11
C ALA A 74 -18.07 9.99 -11.98
N PHE A 75 -17.70 9.74 -10.72
CA PHE A 75 -18.44 10.26 -9.56
C PHE A 75 -17.72 11.37 -8.78
N ALA A 76 -16.42 11.58 -8.97
CA ALA A 76 -15.72 12.70 -8.33
C ALA A 76 -16.07 14.03 -9.01
N PRO A 77 -16.05 15.15 -8.25
CA PRO A 77 -16.30 16.47 -8.81
C PRO A 77 -15.18 16.87 -9.80
N GLY A 78 -15.48 16.72 -11.08
CA GLY A 78 -14.55 17.00 -12.19
C GLY A 78 -13.49 15.91 -12.38
N ARG A 79 -12.59 16.13 -13.36
CA ARG A 79 -11.58 15.13 -13.77
C ARG A 79 -10.33 15.11 -12.89
N ARG A 80 -10.08 16.15 -12.10
CA ARG A 80 -8.81 16.34 -11.39
C ARG A 80 -8.52 15.29 -10.30
N PRO A 81 -9.48 14.84 -9.47
CA PRO A 81 -9.25 13.77 -8.49
C PRO A 81 -8.89 12.44 -9.16
N GLY A 82 -9.56 12.09 -10.27
CA GLY A 82 -9.24 10.89 -11.05
C GLY A 82 -7.80 10.90 -11.58
N TRP A 83 -7.38 12.03 -12.17
CA TRP A 83 -5.99 12.21 -12.63
C TRP A 83 -4.98 12.14 -11.49
N CYS A 84 -5.29 12.76 -10.34
CA CYS A 84 -4.44 12.69 -9.15
C CYS A 84 -4.21 11.25 -8.69
N CYS A 85 -5.26 10.42 -8.64
CA CYS A 85 -5.14 9.01 -8.28
C CYS A 85 -4.42 8.17 -9.36
N ALA A 86 -4.68 8.45 -10.63
CA ALA A 86 -4.05 7.71 -11.74
C ALA A 86 -2.54 7.96 -11.81
N VAL A 87 -2.10 9.22 -11.66
CA VAL A 87 -0.68 9.58 -11.64
C VAL A 87 0.02 8.97 -10.42
N ASN A 88 -0.64 8.97 -9.25
CA ASN A 88 -0.11 8.31 -8.05
C ASN A 88 0.16 6.82 -8.29
N LEU A 89 -0.81 6.11 -8.88
CA LEU A 89 -0.71 4.68 -9.20
C LEU A 89 0.39 4.38 -10.22
N ALA A 90 0.49 5.19 -11.28
CA ALA A 90 1.52 5.03 -12.30
C ALA A 90 2.92 5.19 -11.70
N LEU A 91 3.14 6.25 -10.93
CA LEU A 91 4.45 6.56 -10.36
C LEU A 91 4.87 5.58 -9.26
N VAL A 92 3.95 5.14 -8.39
CA VAL A 92 4.29 4.12 -7.39
C VAL A 92 4.59 2.76 -8.03
N GLY A 93 3.94 2.44 -9.15
CA GLY A 93 4.24 1.25 -9.96
C GLY A 93 5.65 1.29 -10.54
N VAL A 94 6.05 2.44 -11.10
CA VAL A 94 7.43 2.67 -11.59
C VAL A 94 8.43 2.53 -10.44
N LEU A 95 8.17 3.18 -9.30
CA LEU A 95 9.03 3.08 -8.12
C LEU A 95 9.18 1.62 -7.66
N ASN A 96 8.07 0.87 -7.55
CA ASN A 96 8.11 -0.54 -7.18
C ASN A 96 8.99 -1.35 -8.15
N HIS A 97 8.82 -1.14 -9.46
CA HIS A 97 9.60 -1.85 -10.48
C HIS A 97 11.09 -1.56 -10.36
N VAL A 98 11.47 -0.28 -10.21
CA VAL A 98 12.86 0.13 -10.02
C VAL A 98 13.48 -0.54 -8.80
N ILE A 99 12.83 -0.47 -7.64
CA ILE A 99 13.36 -1.11 -6.43
C ILE A 99 13.46 -2.63 -6.59
N LYS A 100 12.47 -3.28 -7.22
CA LYS A 100 12.51 -4.73 -7.47
C LYS A 100 13.72 -5.16 -8.27
N VAL A 101 14.06 -4.42 -9.33
CA VAL A 101 15.21 -4.74 -10.21
C VAL A 101 16.54 -4.41 -9.54
N LEU A 102 16.57 -3.51 -8.55
CA LEU A 102 17.77 -3.23 -7.76
C LEU A 102 18.03 -4.27 -6.66
N VAL A 103 16.96 -4.75 -6.00
CA VAL A 103 17.08 -5.66 -4.85
C VAL A 103 17.14 -7.13 -5.28
N CYS A 104 16.47 -7.49 -6.39
CA CYS A 104 16.51 -8.83 -6.97
C CYS A 104 16.16 -9.99 -6.01
N ARG A 105 15.36 -9.73 -4.96
CA ARG A 105 15.03 -10.76 -3.95
C ARG A 105 14.19 -11.88 -4.57
N ALA A 106 14.61 -13.13 -4.40
CA ALA A 106 13.82 -14.30 -4.75
C ALA A 106 12.52 -14.40 -3.90
N ARG A 107 11.47 -15.02 -4.46
CA ARG A 107 10.19 -15.22 -3.77
C ARG A 107 10.22 -16.43 -2.82
N PRO A 108 9.35 -16.48 -1.79
CA PRO A 108 9.26 -17.65 -0.91
C PRO A 108 9.04 -18.94 -1.69
N GLU A 109 9.85 -19.96 -1.44
CA GLU A 109 9.66 -21.31 -2.00
C GLU A 109 8.57 -22.07 -1.22
N GLY A 110 8.00 -23.10 -1.85
CA GLY A 110 6.96 -23.95 -1.22
C GLY A 110 5.55 -23.74 -1.77
N PHE A 111 4.54 -23.93 -0.92
CA PHE A 111 3.13 -23.97 -1.31
C PHE A 111 2.57 -22.57 -1.59
N ARG A 112 2.54 -22.19 -2.87
CA ARG A 112 1.94 -20.95 -3.36
C ARG A 112 0.50 -21.18 -3.83
N LEU A 113 -0.42 -20.32 -3.40
CA LEU A 113 -1.84 -20.35 -3.80
C LEU A 113 -2.16 -19.35 -4.93
N ALA A 114 -1.15 -18.64 -5.41
CA ALA A 114 -1.19 -17.72 -6.55
C ALA A 114 0.15 -17.76 -7.30
N VAL A 115 0.11 -17.50 -8.61
CA VAL A 115 1.31 -17.46 -9.45
C VAL A 115 1.68 -16.02 -9.70
N GLU A 116 2.94 -15.69 -9.44
CA GLU A 116 3.48 -14.35 -9.49
C GLU A 116 4.90 -14.42 -10.08
N SER A 117 5.15 -13.62 -11.12
CA SER A 117 6.46 -13.55 -11.77
C SER A 117 7.34 -12.45 -11.16
N GLY A 118 8.63 -12.49 -11.47
CA GLY A 118 9.61 -11.48 -11.03
C GLY A 118 9.95 -11.51 -9.53
N PHE A 119 10.64 -10.45 -9.09
CA PHE A 119 11.21 -10.35 -7.74
C PHE A 119 10.18 -10.08 -6.65
N SER A 120 10.53 -10.47 -5.42
CA SER A 120 9.66 -10.44 -4.25
C SER A 120 9.61 -9.07 -3.57
N PHE A 121 10.77 -8.43 -3.37
CA PHE A 121 10.87 -7.21 -2.56
C PHE A 121 10.94 -5.94 -3.42
N PRO A 122 10.17 -4.88 -3.08
CA PRO A 122 9.04 -4.85 -2.16
C PRO A 122 7.75 -5.39 -2.83
N SER A 123 6.77 -5.76 -2.00
CA SER A 123 5.47 -6.25 -2.47
C SER A 123 4.72 -5.17 -3.26
N ALA A 124 4.42 -5.44 -4.53
CA ALA A 124 3.69 -4.53 -5.41
C ALA A 124 2.26 -4.28 -4.93
N HIS A 125 1.55 -5.34 -4.53
CA HIS A 125 0.20 -5.24 -3.97
C HIS A 125 0.18 -4.38 -2.71
N SER A 126 1.17 -4.51 -1.83
CA SER A 126 1.26 -3.73 -0.60
C SER A 126 1.57 -2.25 -0.88
N MET A 127 2.48 -1.96 -1.82
CA MET A 127 2.78 -0.59 -2.23
C MET A 127 1.56 0.07 -2.87
N VAL A 128 0.92 -0.61 -3.82
CA VAL A 128 -0.25 -0.09 -4.52
C VAL A 128 -1.42 0.12 -3.57
N ALA A 129 -1.67 -0.81 -2.65
CA ALA A 129 -2.70 -0.66 -1.63
C ALA A 129 -2.49 0.59 -0.78
N MET A 130 -1.28 0.76 -0.23
CA MET A 130 -0.95 1.93 0.59
C MET A 130 -1.03 3.23 -0.21
N ALA A 131 -0.52 3.26 -1.45
CA ALA A 131 -0.57 4.45 -2.28
C ALA A 131 -2.00 4.85 -2.64
N PHE A 132 -2.81 3.91 -3.10
CA PHE A 132 -4.14 4.19 -3.62
C PHE A 132 -5.17 4.38 -2.51
N PHE A 133 -5.36 3.39 -1.65
CA PHE A 133 -6.31 3.50 -0.55
C PHE A 133 -5.83 4.51 0.50
N GLY A 134 -4.52 4.68 0.69
CA GLY A 134 -3.99 5.75 1.55
C GLY A 134 -4.27 7.15 1.00
N LEU A 135 -4.21 7.35 -0.33
CA LEU A 135 -4.64 8.61 -0.94
C LEU A 135 -6.15 8.82 -0.78
N ILE A 136 -6.96 7.76 -0.90
CA ILE A 136 -8.41 7.83 -0.62
C ILE A 136 -8.65 8.23 0.85
N ILE A 137 -7.93 7.64 1.81
CA ILE A 137 -7.98 8.04 3.23
C ILE A 137 -7.65 9.52 3.39
N TRP A 138 -6.60 10.00 2.71
CA TRP A 138 -6.23 11.41 2.75
C TRP A 138 -7.34 12.32 2.19
N LEU A 139 -7.96 11.95 1.07
CA LEU A 139 -9.08 12.69 0.48
C LEU A 139 -10.28 12.72 1.44
N ILE A 140 -10.66 11.57 1.99
CA ILE A 140 -11.76 11.46 2.96
C ILE A 140 -11.47 12.33 4.18
N TRP A 141 -10.24 12.34 4.68
CA TRP A 141 -9.87 13.10 5.85
C TRP A 141 -10.09 14.61 5.68
N HIS A 142 -9.81 15.13 4.48
CA HIS A 142 -9.87 16.55 4.15
C HIS A 142 -11.24 17.01 3.65
N TYR A 143 -11.94 16.18 2.89
CA TYR A 143 -13.18 16.57 2.22
C TYR A 143 -14.44 16.06 2.92
N GLN A 144 -14.36 15.00 3.74
CA GLN A 144 -15.55 14.49 4.43
C GLN A 144 -15.86 15.31 5.69
N ARG A 145 -17.06 15.90 5.72
CA ARG A 145 -17.50 16.80 6.81
C ARG A 145 -18.05 16.06 8.02
N ASP A 146 -18.70 14.93 7.81
CA ASP A 146 -19.21 14.10 8.89
C ASP A 146 -18.06 13.38 9.61
N ARG A 147 -17.89 13.68 10.90
CA ARG A 147 -16.79 13.14 11.71
C ARG A 147 -16.89 11.63 11.88
N ILE A 148 -18.08 11.09 12.13
CA ILE A 148 -18.27 9.65 12.38
C ILE A 148 -18.00 8.89 11.08
N LEU A 149 -18.63 9.32 9.99
CA LEU A 149 -18.45 8.68 8.70
C LEU A 149 -16.99 8.78 8.21
N ARG A 150 -16.32 9.91 8.43
CA ARG A 150 -14.88 10.06 8.15
C ARG A 150 -14.04 9.01 8.88
N TRP A 151 -14.24 8.83 10.19
CA TRP A 151 -13.49 7.84 10.96
C TRP A 151 -13.80 6.41 10.53
N LEU A 152 -15.07 6.07 10.29
CA LEU A 152 -15.49 4.74 9.83
C LEU A 152 -14.86 4.39 8.48
N LEU A 153 -14.90 5.33 7.52
CA LEU A 153 -14.30 5.11 6.21
C LEU A 153 -12.78 4.99 6.28
N CYS A 154 -12.11 5.86 7.05
CA CYS A 154 -10.66 5.75 7.23
C CYS A 154 -10.27 4.42 7.87
N ALA A 155 -10.98 3.98 8.90
CA ALA A 155 -10.74 2.68 9.54
C ALA A 155 -10.96 1.52 8.56
N GLY A 156 -12.03 1.57 7.75
CA GLY A 156 -12.33 0.58 6.73
C GLY A 156 -11.22 0.47 5.68
N PHE A 157 -10.73 1.59 5.15
CA PHE A 157 -9.63 1.57 4.18
C PHE A 157 -8.30 1.16 4.80
N CYS A 158 -8.02 1.53 6.06
CA CYS A 158 -6.85 1.02 6.79
C CYS A 158 -6.90 -0.52 6.91
N LEU A 159 -8.08 -1.07 7.24
CA LEU A 159 -8.27 -2.51 7.29
C LEU A 159 -8.02 -3.15 5.92
N VAL A 160 -8.55 -2.56 4.84
CA VAL A 160 -8.31 -3.06 3.46
C VAL A 160 -6.81 -3.10 3.15
N ILE A 161 -6.06 -2.05 3.44
CA ILE A 161 -4.61 -2.00 3.20
C ILE A 161 -3.90 -3.15 3.95
N VAL A 162 -4.18 -3.31 5.24
CA VAL A 162 -3.59 -4.37 6.06
C VAL A 162 -3.96 -5.75 5.53
N MET A 163 -5.23 -5.98 5.21
CA MET A 163 -5.72 -7.26 4.70
C MET A 163 -5.14 -7.62 3.34
N ILE A 164 -4.91 -6.64 2.47
CA ILE A 164 -4.17 -6.86 1.22
C ILE A 164 -2.76 -7.37 1.54
N GLY A 165 -2.02 -6.73 2.44
CA GLY A 165 -0.68 -7.20 2.82
C GLY A 165 -0.68 -8.62 3.40
N VAL A 166 -1.57 -8.88 4.36
CA VAL A 166 -1.73 -10.20 4.99
C VAL A 166 -2.06 -11.26 3.93
N SER A 167 -2.94 -10.94 2.97
CA SER A 167 -3.29 -11.88 1.90
C SER A 167 -2.08 -12.35 1.10
N ARG A 168 -1.06 -11.50 0.90
CA ARG A 168 0.14 -11.84 0.13
C ARG A 168 1.04 -12.85 0.84
N ILE A 169 1.13 -12.73 2.16
CA ILE A 169 1.83 -13.70 3.02
C ILE A 169 1.02 -14.99 3.06
N TYR A 170 -0.30 -14.89 3.29
CA TYR A 170 -1.20 -16.03 3.34
C TYR A 170 -1.17 -16.84 2.03
N LEU A 171 -1.17 -16.19 0.87
CA LEU A 171 -1.08 -16.84 -0.44
C LEU A 171 0.32 -17.41 -0.74
N GLY A 172 1.31 -17.13 0.11
CA GLY A 172 2.67 -17.69 0.05
C GLY A 172 3.54 -17.07 -1.04
N VAL A 173 3.18 -15.89 -1.55
CA VAL A 173 3.85 -15.24 -2.70
C VAL A 173 4.82 -14.13 -2.30
N HIS A 174 4.78 -13.71 -1.03
CA HIS A 174 5.64 -12.69 -0.46
C HIS A 174 6.02 -13.02 0.99
N PHE A 175 7.21 -12.60 1.39
CA PHE A 175 7.65 -12.56 2.78
C PHE A 175 6.97 -11.41 3.53
N ALA A 176 6.96 -11.47 4.87
CA ALA A 176 6.38 -10.40 5.68
C ALA A 176 7.15 -9.08 5.51
N THR A 177 8.47 -9.14 5.41
CA THR A 177 9.32 -7.98 5.14
C THR A 177 9.06 -7.36 3.77
N ASP A 178 8.69 -8.13 2.74
CA ASP A 178 8.29 -7.57 1.44
C ASP A 178 7.03 -6.71 1.57
N VAL A 179 6.07 -7.18 2.37
CA VAL A 179 4.80 -6.50 2.63
C VAL A 179 5.03 -5.24 3.46
N LEU A 180 5.78 -5.35 4.55
CA LEU A 180 6.11 -4.21 5.41
C LEU A 180 6.96 -3.18 4.66
N GLY A 181 7.97 -3.62 3.90
CA GLY A 181 8.78 -2.75 3.05
C GLY A 181 7.93 -2.02 2.02
N GLY A 182 6.96 -2.71 1.40
CA GLY A 182 6.00 -2.08 0.51
C GLY A 182 5.13 -1.03 1.20
N PHE A 183 4.62 -1.30 2.40
CA PHE A 183 3.84 -0.34 3.17
C PHE A 183 4.66 0.90 3.55
N PHE A 184 5.86 0.73 4.11
CA PHE A 184 6.66 1.86 4.58
C PHE A 184 7.23 2.70 3.43
N LEU A 185 7.69 2.07 2.34
CA LEU A 185 8.13 2.81 1.15
C LEU A 185 6.97 3.61 0.56
N SER A 186 5.79 3.00 0.45
CA SER A 186 4.63 3.68 -0.10
C SER A 186 4.02 4.72 0.86
N LEU A 187 4.21 4.58 2.17
CA LEU A 187 3.79 5.59 3.14
C LEU A 187 4.66 6.84 3.04
N ALA A 188 5.98 6.66 2.89
CA ALA A 188 6.89 7.75 2.58
C ALA A 188 6.55 8.43 1.25
N TRP A 189 6.32 7.62 0.21
CA TRP A 189 5.84 8.08 -1.09
C TRP A 189 4.58 8.93 -0.95
N LEU A 190 3.56 8.43 -0.23
CA LEU A 190 2.28 9.10 -0.07
C LEU A 190 2.42 10.43 0.68
N ALA A 191 3.27 10.48 1.72
CA ALA A 191 3.55 11.72 2.45
C ALA A 191 4.16 12.80 1.54
N LEU A 192 5.05 12.41 0.62
CA LEU A 192 5.64 13.32 -0.36
C LEU A 192 4.63 13.68 -1.47
N TYR A 193 3.90 12.69 -1.99
CA TYR A 193 2.91 12.88 -3.05
C TYR A 193 1.79 13.82 -2.62
N THR A 194 1.27 13.65 -1.41
CA THR A 194 0.23 14.54 -0.86
C THR A 194 0.75 15.95 -0.59
N ARG A 195 2.05 16.11 -0.29
CA ARG A 195 2.66 17.43 -0.07
C ARG A 195 2.93 18.19 -1.37
N PHE A 196 3.36 17.52 -2.42
CA PHE A 196 3.88 18.16 -3.64
C PHE A 196 2.99 17.98 -4.85
N ALA A 197 2.42 16.79 -5.08
CA ALA A 197 1.64 16.50 -6.28
C ALA A 197 0.16 16.86 -6.11
N VAL A 198 -0.45 16.54 -4.96
CA VAL A 198 -1.87 16.81 -4.73
C VAL A 198 -2.24 18.29 -4.91
N PRO A 199 -1.46 19.28 -4.42
CA PRO A 199 -1.76 20.70 -4.65
C PRO A 199 -1.83 21.09 -6.14
N VAL A 200 -1.05 20.43 -7.00
CA VAL A 200 -1.06 20.67 -8.45
C VAL A 200 -2.38 20.24 -9.07
N PHE A 201 -2.98 19.15 -8.58
CA PHE A 201 -4.25 18.64 -9.11
C PHE A 201 -5.46 19.29 -8.44
N LEU A 202 -5.48 19.42 -7.12
CA LEU A 202 -6.67 19.79 -6.36
C LEU A 202 -6.65 21.24 -5.88
N GLY A 203 -5.59 21.99 -6.19
CA GLY A 203 -5.32 23.30 -5.59
C GLY A 203 -4.83 23.15 -4.15
N ASP A 204 -4.57 24.27 -3.48
CA ASP A 204 -4.36 24.26 -2.03
C ASP A 204 -5.62 23.70 -1.38
N ALA A 205 -5.61 22.41 -1.03
CA ALA A 205 -6.68 21.82 -0.23
C ALA A 205 -6.86 22.74 0.99
N PRO A 206 -8.09 23.17 1.33
CA PRO A 206 -8.28 24.03 2.47
C PRO A 206 -7.63 23.35 3.68
N MET A 207 -6.57 23.98 4.20
CA MET A 207 -5.94 23.57 5.45
C MET A 207 -7.07 23.31 6.45
N PRO A 208 -7.12 22.15 7.10
CA PRO A 208 -8.26 21.79 7.93
C PRO A 208 -8.56 22.94 8.88
N ALA A 209 -9.78 23.48 8.78
CA ALA A 209 -10.26 24.47 9.73
C ALA A 209 -10.11 23.84 11.11
N ALA A 210 -9.34 24.50 11.96
CA ALA A 210 -9.15 24.09 13.33
C ALA A 210 -10.54 23.91 13.97
N ARG A 211 -10.83 22.69 14.40
CA ARG A 211 -11.80 22.40 15.44
C ARG A 211 -11.07 21.66 16.53
#